data_AF-A0A975HDD8-F1
#
_entry.id   AF-A0A975HDD8-F1
#
_cell.length_a   1.000
_cell.length_b   1.000
_cell.length_c   1.000
_cell.angle_alpha   90.00
_cell.angle_beta   90.00
_cell.angle_gamma   90.00
#
_symmetry.space_group_name_H-M   'P 1'
#
loop_
_entity.id
_entity.type
_entity.pdbx_description
1 polymer ?
#
loop_
_entity_poly.entity_id
_entity_poly.type
_entity_poly.pdbx_seq_one_letter_code
_entity_poly.pdbx_strand_id
1 'polypeptide(L)'
;MSFSRREAAQLLFAAPVAALALKPGLASALTPARPNSKWAGVQVGLNVPYSFGTRTALSAEQVLQRTVALGISAVELRIQPIEISLGLPHDLVLGPAPSDYRAVYYPKGDSPEILPPAPGRTTITQDYVDAYKIGAARRRDWRLALPIRSVEKIRRMYDAAGVRIEIVKFDGINDFEGEELDYMFNLAKAIGARAVSGEMAIPAIPKLAAAADKHRFMVGLHNHLAITPAMWEDAFRQSRYLGANVDIGHFLAGNQASPLPFIEQHHDRITHLHVKDKTLGNVNVEFGKGDTPVREILQTIRDNKWNIQATIEYEIPLDPTADRDAEIRKAIAYCRQCLLS
;
A
#
# COMPACT_ATOMS: atom_id res chain seq x y z
N MET A 1 -32.26 -48.57 69.44
CA MET A 1 -30.91 -48.65 68.82
C MET A 1 -30.83 -47.59 67.74
N SER A 2 -29.86 -46.69 67.87
CA SER A 2 -29.60 -45.58 66.96
C SER A 2 -28.87 -46.03 65.70
N PHE A 3 -29.27 -45.51 64.56
CA PHE A 3 -28.38 -45.31 63.42
C PHE A 3 -28.56 -43.88 62.89
N SER A 4 -27.44 -43.25 62.55
CA SER A 4 -27.28 -41.80 62.35
C SER A 4 -27.46 -41.40 60.88
N ARG A 5 -27.57 -40.09 60.60
CA ARG A 5 -27.67 -39.49 59.25
C ARG A 5 -26.45 -39.72 58.32
N ARG A 6 -25.59 -40.72 58.59
CA ARG A 6 -24.41 -41.07 57.79
C ARG A 6 -24.51 -42.40 57.02
N GLU A 7 -25.67 -43.03 56.96
CA GLU A 7 -25.84 -44.36 56.31
C GLU A 7 -26.82 -44.37 55.13
N ALA A 8 -27.10 -43.20 54.53
CA ALA A 8 -27.89 -43.10 53.29
C ALA A 8 -27.01 -42.79 52.05
N ALA A 9 -25.74 -43.20 52.07
CA ALA A 9 -24.79 -42.95 50.98
C ALA A 9 -23.99 -44.20 50.60
N GLN A 10 -24.64 -45.37 50.52
CA GLN A 10 -24.07 -46.56 49.91
C GLN A 10 -25.17 -47.35 49.16
N LEU A 11 -25.43 -46.94 47.93
CA LEU A 11 -26.05 -47.79 46.90
C LEU A 11 -25.79 -47.14 45.55
N LEU A 12 -24.68 -47.52 44.90
CA LEU A 12 -24.67 -48.26 43.62
C LEU A 12 -23.27 -48.22 42.97
N PHE A 13 -22.59 -49.36 43.12
CA PHE A 13 -21.82 -50.10 42.12
C PHE A 13 -21.67 -49.43 40.73
N ALA A 14 -20.45 -49.08 40.32
CA ALA A 14 -19.40 -49.94 39.74
C ALA A 14 -19.54 -50.19 38.22
N ALA A 15 -18.69 -49.51 37.43
CA ALA A 15 -18.08 -50.03 36.20
C ALA A 15 -16.77 -49.26 35.93
N PRO A 16 -15.72 -49.91 35.38
CA PRO A 16 -14.37 -49.37 35.32
C PRO A 16 -14.23 -48.41 34.13
N VAL A 17 -13.84 -47.16 34.37
CA VAL A 17 -13.32 -46.32 33.30
C VAL A 17 -11.86 -46.70 33.12
N ALA A 18 -11.56 -47.39 32.02
CA ALA A 18 -10.20 -47.62 31.57
C ALA A 18 -9.49 -46.27 31.46
N ALA A 19 -8.45 -46.09 32.28
CA ALA A 19 -7.56 -44.94 32.20
C ALA A 19 -6.75 -45.04 30.90
N LEU A 20 -7.24 -44.39 29.84
CA LEU A 20 -6.40 -44.07 28.70
C LEU A 20 -5.50 -42.91 29.15
N ALA A 21 -4.28 -43.25 29.59
CA ALA A 21 -3.22 -42.29 29.83
C ALA A 21 -2.84 -41.64 28.48
N LEU A 22 -3.58 -40.60 28.09
CA LEU A 22 -3.16 -39.65 27.09
C LEU A 22 -1.94 -38.94 27.67
N LYS A 23 -0.75 -39.35 27.21
CA LYS A 23 0.47 -38.54 27.31
C LYS A 23 0.08 -37.10 26.92
N PRO A 24 0.49 -36.06 27.67
CA PRO A 24 0.29 -34.69 27.24
C PRO A 24 1.20 -34.47 26.02
N GLY A 25 0.68 -34.82 24.84
CA GLY A 25 1.23 -34.40 23.57
C GLY A 25 1.08 -32.89 23.51
N LEU A 26 2.20 -32.22 23.29
CA LEU A 26 2.32 -30.79 23.02
C LEU A 26 1.44 -30.40 21.82
N ALA A 27 0.15 -30.20 22.06
CA ALA A 27 -0.66 -29.32 21.24
C ALA A 27 -0.31 -27.89 21.68
N SER A 28 0.92 -27.46 21.39
CA SER A 28 1.11 -26.03 21.15
C SER A 28 0.21 -25.74 19.98
N ALA A 29 -0.97 -25.17 20.23
CA ALA A 29 -1.73 -24.51 19.20
C ALA A 29 -0.75 -23.54 18.55
N LEU A 30 -0.23 -23.90 17.38
CA LEU A 30 0.64 -23.04 16.59
C LEU A 30 -0.21 -21.81 16.32
N THR A 31 -0.04 -20.76 17.13
CA THR A 31 -0.47 -19.43 16.75
C THR A 31 0.09 -19.24 15.35
N PRO A 32 -0.74 -18.99 14.32
CA PRO A 32 -0.24 -18.88 12.96
C PRO A 32 0.93 -17.91 12.98
N ALA A 33 2.07 -18.36 12.45
CA ALA A 33 3.29 -17.57 12.50
C ALA A 33 2.99 -16.18 11.91
N ARG A 34 3.36 -15.12 12.65
CA ARG A 34 3.19 -13.75 12.15
C ARG A 34 3.83 -13.65 10.76
N PRO A 35 3.20 -12.94 9.81
CA PRO A 35 3.76 -12.77 8.48
C PRO A 35 5.14 -12.12 8.59
N ASN A 36 6.05 -12.49 7.68
CA ASN A 36 7.38 -11.90 7.63
C ASN A 36 7.87 -11.87 6.17
N SER A 37 7.79 -10.69 5.58
CA SER A 37 8.30 -10.41 4.24
C SER A 37 9.54 -9.52 4.25
N LYS A 38 10.32 -9.56 5.35
CA LYS A 38 11.66 -8.97 5.40
C LYS A 38 12.71 -10.05 5.15
N TRP A 39 13.39 -9.97 4.01
CA TRP A 39 14.39 -10.95 3.59
C TRP A 39 15.73 -10.27 3.34
N ALA A 40 16.79 -10.83 3.90
CA ALA A 40 18.15 -10.28 3.81
C ALA A 40 18.25 -8.77 4.13
N GLY A 41 17.40 -8.28 5.05
CA GLY A 41 17.36 -6.87 5.46
C GLY A 41 16.40 -5.99 4.65
N VAL A 42 15.94 -6.42 3.47
CA VAL A 42 15.01 -5.68 2.62
C VAL A 42 13.57 -6.00 3.00
N GLN A 43 12.76 -4.97 3.26
CA GLN A 43 11.32 -5.13 3.50
C GLN A 43 10.59 -5.19 2.16
N VAL A 44 9.99 -6.33 1.84
CA VAL A 44 9.04 -6.45 0.73
C VAL A 44 7.64 -6.17 1.26
N GLY A 45 6.89 -5.32 0.58
CA GLY A 45 5.52 -4.95 0.93
C GLY A 45 4.56 -5.09 -0.24
N LEU A 46 3.34 -4.59 -0.08
CA LEU A 46 2.29 -4.62 -1.11
C LEU A 46 1.54 -3.28 -1.15
N ASN A 47 1.28 -2.74 -2.34
CA ASN A 47 0.39 -1.60 -2.55
C ASN A 47 -1.04 -2.13 -2.49
N VAL A 48 -1.75 -1.80 -1.40
CA VAL A 48 -3.08 -2.34 -1.10
C VAL A 48 -4.11 -1.23 -0.87
N PRO A 49 -5.36 -1.40 -1.33
CA PRO A 49 -5.93 -2.62 -1.90
C PRO A 49 -5.66 -2.76 -3.41
N TYR A 50 -4.89 -1.86 -4.03
CA TYR A 50 -4.77 -1.80 -5.49
C TYR A 50 -4.30 -3.11 -6.13
N SER A 51 -3.32 -3.79 -5.53
CA SER A 51 -2.86 -5.10 -6.00
C SER A 51 -3.96 -6.17 -5.96
N PHE A 52 -4.99 -6.02 -5.11
CA PHE A 52 -6.13 -6.93 -5.00
C PHE A 52 -7.22 -6.71 -6.04
N GLY A 53 -7.18 -5.60 -6.78
CA GLY A 53 -8.25 -5.16 -7.66
C GLY A 53 -8.24 -3.65 -7.82
N THR A 54 -8.60 -3.16 -9.01
CA THR A 54 -8.90 -1.74 -9.17
C THR A 54 -10.29 -1.44 -8.60
N ARG A 55 -10.44 -0.24 -8.03
CA ARG A 55 -11.73 0.27 -7.51
C ARG A 55 -12.45 -0.68 -6.53
N THR A 56 -11.70 -1.32 -5.64
CA THR A 56 -12.28 -2.15 -4.58
C THR A 56 -12.72 -1.31 -3.39
N ALA A 57 -13.88 -1.58 -2.80
CA ALA A 57 -14.31 -1.01 -1.51
C ALA A 57 -13.98 -1.96 -0.34
N LEU A 58 -12.72 -2.39 -0.25
CA LEU A 58 -12.26 -3.22 0.87
C LEU A 58 -12.00 -2.34 2.10
N SER A 59 -12.47 -2.78 3.26
CA SER A 59 -12.12 -2.17 4.55
C SER A 59 -10.68 -2.50 4.95
N ALA A 60 -10.12 -1.77 5.91
CA ALA A 60 -8.78 -2.04 6.44
C ALA A 60 -8.67 -3.45 7.05
N GLU A 61 -9.74 -3.97 7.66
CA GLU A 61 -9.82 -5.34 8.18
C GLU A 61 -9.69 -6.38 7.06
N GLN A 62 -10.43 -6.20 5.96
CA GLN A 62 -10.41 -7.11 4.81
C GLN A 62 -9.06 -7.07 4.09
N VAL A 63 -8.47 -5.88 3.96
CA VAL A 63 -7.12 -5.70 3.41
C VAL A 63 -6.09 -6.40 4.29
N LEU A 64 -6.16 -6.23 5.61
CA LEU A 64 -5.24 -6.88 6.54
C LEU A 64 -5.33 -8.40 6.47
N GLN A 65 -6.55 -8.95 6.45
CA GLN A 65 -6.76 -10.40 6.36
C GLN A 65 -6.07 -11.01 5.12
N ARG A 66 -6.26 -10.38 3.95
CA ARG A 66 -5.61 -10.84 2.71
C ARG A 66 -4.11 -10.65 2.73
N THR A 67 -3.63 -9.53 3.28
CA THR A 67 -2.20 -9.24 3.42
C THR A 67 -1.50 -10.31 4.28
N VAL A 68 -2.10 -10.67 5.42
CA VAL A 68 -1.60 -11.74 6.31
C VAL A 68 -1.64 -13.09 5.60
N ALA A 69 -2.72 -13.40 4.87
CA ALA A 69 -2.82 -14.66 4.12
C ALA A 69 -1.73 -14.80 3.05
N LEU A 70 -1.26 -13.69 2.48
CA LEU A 70 -0.14 -13.65 1.52
C LEU A 70 1.24 -13.69 2.20
N GLY A 71 1.31 -13.63 3.53
CA GLY A 71 2.57 -13.65 4.29
C GLY A 71 3.32 -12.31 4.27
N ILE A 72 2.67 -11.22 3.86
CA ILE A 72 3.26 -9.88 3.80
C ILE A 72 3.17 -9.19 5.16
N SER A 73 4.26 -8.56 5.59
CA SER A 73 4.39 -7.91 6.90
C SER A 73 4.55 -6.38 6.82
N ALA A 74 4.40 -5.80 5.64
CA ALA A 74 4.43 -4.35 5.43
C ALA A 74 3.59 -3.93 4.23
N VAL A 75 2.96 -2.75 4.30
CA VAL A 75 2.12 -2.23 3.21
C VAL A 75 2.41 -0.76 2.92
N GLU A 76 2.23 -0.40 1.65
CA GLU A 76 1.71 0.92 1.31
C GLU A 76 0.18 0.79 1.31
N LEU A 77 -0.47 1.39 2.31
CA LEU A 77 -1.93 1.33 2.45
C LEU A 77 -2.53 2.56 1.79
N ARG A 78 -3.34 2.39 0.75
CA ARG A 78 -4.10 3.52 0.20
C ARG A 78 -5.09 4.04 1.23
N ILE A 79 -5.49 5.30 1.11
CA ILE A 79 -6.33 5.99 2.08
C ILE A 79 -7.74 5.38 2.20
N GLN A 80 -8.25 4.76 1.14
CA GLN A 80 -9.64 4.32 1.05
C GLN A 80 -10.03 3.24 2.08
N PRO A 81 -9.29 2.13 2.26
CA PRO A 81 -9.60 1.18 3.33
C PRO A 81 -9.62 1.81 4.74
N ILE A 82 -8.77 2.80 4.99
CA ILE A 82 -8.72 3.51 6.27
C ILE A 82 -10.01 4.31 6.44
N GLU A 83 -10.39 5.10 5.44
CA GLU A 83 -11.58 5.94 5.50
C GLU A 83 -12.88 5.10 5.54
N ILE A 84 -12.95 4.00 4.78
CA ILE A 84 -14.07 3.03 4.83
C ILE A 84 -14.25 2.48 6.26
N SER A 85 -13.18 1.98 6.88
CA SER A 85 -13.25 1.41 8.23
C SER A 85 -13.62 2.45 9.31
N LEU A 86 -13.49 3.74 8.99
CA LEU A 86 -13.89 4.85 9.86
C LEU A 86 -15.26 5.43 9.50
N GLY A 87 -15.95 4.87 8.51
CA GLY A 87 -17.34 5.19 8.17
C GLY A 87 -17.51 6.16 7.00
N LEU A 88 -16.50 6.36 6.14
CA LEU A 88 -16.69 7.06 4.88
C LEU A 88 -17.65 6.24 3.98
N PRO A 89 -18.74 6.85 3.47
CA PRO A 89 -19.65 6.17 2.57
C PRO A 89 -18.97 5.57 1.33
N HIS A 90 -19.34 4.34 0.97
CA HIS A 90 -18.73 3.63 -0.16
C HIS A 90 -18.93 4.35 -1.50
N ASP A 91 -20.03 5.08 -1.70
CA ASP A 91 -20.25 5.89 -2.91
C ASP A 91 -19.20 6.99 -3.09
N LEU A 92 -18.67 7.52 -1.99
CA LEU A 92 -17.61 8.52 -2.02
C LEU A 92 -16.24 7.91 -2.34
N VAL A 93 -16.06 6.61 -2.11
CA VAL A 93 -14.84 5.87 -2.45
C VAL A 93 -14.89 5.31 -3.87
N LEU A 94 -16.02 4.72 -4.24
CA LEU A 94 -16.28 4.10 -5.54
C LEU A 94 -16.85 5.06 -6.57
N GLY A 95 -17.05 6.33 -6.21
CA GLY A 95 -17.48 7.39 -7.12
C GLY A 95 -16.41 7.70 -8.18
N PRO A 96 -16.70 8.63 -9.11
CA PRO A 96 -15.72 9.12 -10.07
C PRO A 96 -14.37 9.35 -9.39
N ALA A 97 -13.35 8.66 -9.87
CA ALA A 97 -11.97 9.02 -9.56
C ALA A 97 -11.55 9.99 -10.67
N PRO A 98 -10.63 10.93 -10.42
CA PRO A 98 -9.92 11.51 -11.54
C PRO A 98 -9.32 10.32 -12.27
N SER A 99 -9.80 10.02 -13.47
CA SER A 99 -9.39 8.84 -14.22
C SER A 99 -7.90 8.99 -14.49
N ASP A 100 -7.09 8.36 -13.63
CA ASP A 100 -5.64 8.25 -13.66
C ASP A 100 -5.00 9.48 -14.27
N TYR A 101 -4.80 10.54 -13.46
CA TYR A 101 -4.12 11.79 -13.81
C TYR A 101 -3.90 11.92 -15.32
N ARG A 102 -4.76 12.71 -15.99
CA ARG A 102 -4.26 13.54 -17.09
C ARG A 102 -2.86 13.94 -16.63
N ALA A 103 -1.79 13.54 -17.31
CA ALA A 103 -0.46 13.93 -16.92
C ALA A 103 -0.47 15.47 -16.92
N VAL A 104 -0.70 16.13 -15.77
CA VAL A 104 -0.85 17.58 -15.74
C VAL A 104 0.57 18.13 -15.64
N TYR A 105 1.19 18.18 -16.81
CA TYR A 105 2.36 18.98 -17.11
C TYR A 105 1.86 20.34 -17.66
N TYR A 106 2.50 21.49 -17.43
CA TYR A 106 3.45 22.22 -18.32
C TYR A 106 3.80 23.57 -17.61
N PRO A 107 4.98 24.20 -17.83
CA PRO A 107 5.24 24.99 -19.05
C PRO A 107 6.64 24.79 -19.67
N LYS A 108 6.82 24.94 -20.99
CA LYS A 108 6.55 26.20 -21.72
C LYS A 108 5.68 26.05 -22.98
N GLY A 109 4.52 26.72 -22.95
CA GLY A 109 3.67 27.01 -24.10
C GLY A 109 2.48 26.05 -24.26
N ASP A 110 1.27 26.58 -24.11
CA ASP A 110 0.00 26.08 -24.67
C ASP A 110 -0.62 24.78 -24.13
N SER A 111 -1.67 25.00 -23.31
CA SER A 111 -2.87 24.17 -23.10
C SER A 111 -2.75 22.69 -22.70
N PRO A 112 -3.69 22.16 -21.90
CA PRO A 112 -3.68 20.75 -21.52
C PRO A 112 -3.95 19.86 -22.74
N GLU A 113 -2.93 19.19 -23.26
CA GLU A 113 -3.14 18.09 -24.20
C GLU A 113 -3.71 16.90 -23.41
N ILE A 114 -4.99 16.61 -23.64
CA ILE A 114 -5.65 15.45 -23.03
C ILE A 114 -5.03 14.21 -23.68
N LEU A 115 -4.19 13.49 -22.94
CA LEU A 115 -3.73 12.16 -23.37
C LEU A 115 -4.96 11.29 -23.69
N PRO A 116 -4.96 10.55 -24.81
CA PRO A 116 -6.06 9.65 -25.13
C PRO A 116 -6.26 8.66 -23.98
N PRO A 117 -7.51 8.34 -23.61
CA PRO A 117 -7.78 7.41 -22.54
C PRO A 117 -7.12 6.06 -22.84
N ALA A 118 -6.46 5.47 -21.83
CA ALA A 118 -6.08 4.07 -21.91
C ALA A 118 -7.31 3.20 -22.24
N PRO A 119 -7.16 2.11 -23.01
CA PRO A 119 -8.30 1.25 -23.39
C PRO A 119 -9.09 0.83 -22.14
N GLY A 120 -10.39 1.12 -22.12
CA GLY A 120 -11.28 0.75 -21.01
C GLY A 120 -11.56 1.86 -19.97
N ARG A 121 -11.02 3.07 -20.12
CA ARG A 121 -11.43 4.21 -19.27
C ARG A 121 -12.72 4.86 -19.79
N THR A 122 -13.62 5.18 -18.86
CA THR A 122 -14.87 5.92 -19.09
C THR A 122 -14.60 7.23 -19.84
N THR A 123 -15.40 7.55 -20.87
CA THR A 123 -15.41 8.86 -21.50
C THR A 123 -15.64 9.92 -20.43
N ILE A 124 -14.69 10.84 -20.24
CA ILE A 124 -14.81 11.90 -19.23
C ILE A 124 -15.80 12.94 -19.75
N THR A 125 -17.03 12.93 -19.22
CA THR A 125 -18.06 13.95 -19.49
C THR A 125 -17.97 15.09 -18.48
N GLN A 126 -18.62 16.23 -18.77
CA GLN A 126 -18.74 17.32 -17.81
C GLN A 126 -19.46 16.86 -16.53
N ASP A 127 -20.55 16.09 -16.67
CA ASP A 127 -21.27 15.49 -15.54
C ASP A 127 -20.36 14.60 -14.68
N TYR A 128 -19.43 13.86 -15.28
CA TYR A 128 -18.45 13.05 -14.55
C TYR A 128 -17.51 13.92 -13.71
N VAL A 129 -17.04 15.04 -14.28
CA VAL A 129 -16.18 16.01 -13.58
C VAL A 129 -16.94 16.69 -12.43
N ASP A 130 -18.21 17.05 -12.65
CA ASP A 130 -19.02 17.70 -11.63
C ASP A 130 -19.37 16.74 -10.49
N ALA A 131 -19.71 15.49 -10.81
CA ALA A 131 -19.88 14.43 -9.82
C ALA A 131 -18.59 14.16 -9.02
N TYR A 132 -17.42 14.22 -9.67
CA TYR A 132 -16.13 14.15 -8.97
C TYR A 132 -15.96 15.30 -7.97
N LYS A 133 -16.19 16.55 -8.39
CA LYS A 133 -16.04 17.73 -7.53
C LYS A 133 -16.98 17.69 -6.34
N ILE A 134 -18.25 17.31 -6.56
CA ILE A 134 -19.23 17.13 -5.48
C ILE A 134 -18.76 16.04 -4.51
N GLY A 135 -18.30 14.90 -5.02
CA GLY A 135 -17.76 13.83 -4.21
C GLY A 135 -16.51 14.25 -3.43
N ALA A 136 -15.62 15.04 -4.03
CA ALA A 136 -14.41 15.55 -3.39
C ALA A 136 -14.75 16.51 -2.23
N ALA A 137 -15.68 17.43 -2.42
CA ALA A 137 -16.16 18.31 -1.35
C ALA A 137 -16.78 17.52 -0.19
N ARG A 138 -17.64 16.53 -0.49
CA ARG A 138 -18.24 15.66 0.53
C ARG A 138 -17.18 14.84 1.29
N ARG A 139 -16.16 14.32 0.59
CA ARG A 139 -15.02 13.63 1.23
C ARG A 139 -14.26 14.58 2.14
N ARG A 140 -13.96 15.79 1.68
CA ARG A 140 -13.28 16.82 2.47
C ARG A 140 -14.04 17.13 3.75
N ASP A 141 -15.34 17.42 3.66
CA ASP A 141 -16.16 17.73 4.84
C ASP A 141 -16.15 16.58 5.86
N TRP A 142 -16.25 15.34 5.38
CA TRP A 142 -16.14 14.16 6.22
C TRP A 142 -14.76 14.03 6.89
N ARG A 143 -13.66 14.27 6.13
CA ARG A 143 -12.28 14.21 6.65
C ARG A 143 -12.05 15.23 7.75
N LEU A 144 -12.54 16.46 7.56
CA LEU A 144 -12.39 17.54 8.54
C LEU A 144 -13.23 17.32 9.80
N ALA A 145 -14.35 16.58 9.70
CA ALA A 145 -15.15 16.18 10.84
C ALA A 145 -14.58 14.96 11.60
N LEU A 146 -13.64 14.21 11.01
CA LEU A 146 -13.13 12.96 11.58
C LEU A 146 -12.19 13.22 12.78
N PRO A 147 -12.47 12.64 13.96
CA PRO A 147 -11.52 12.69 15.07
C PRO A 147 -10.28 11.85 14.74
N ILE A 148 -9.12 12.49 14.58
CA ILE A 148 -7.89 11.82 14.10
C ILE A 148 -7.46 10.63 14.96
N ARG A 149 -7.75 10.66 16.27
CA ARG A 149 -7.48 9.56 17.23
C ARG A 149 -8.14 8.24 16.84
N SER A 150 -9.22 8.29 16.06
CA SER A 150 -9.93 7.09 15.60
C SER A 150 -9.06 6.22 14.68
N VAL A 151 -8.10 6.83 13.97
CA VAL A 151 -7.15 6.16 13.08
C VAL A 151 -6.24 5.19 13.84
N GLU A 152 -5.94 5.45 15.11
CA GLU A 152 -5.07 4.59 15.93
C GLU A 152 -5.64 3.18 16.14
N LYS A 153 -6.96 2.99 16.05
CA LYS A 153 -7.58 1.67 16.12
C LYS A 153 -7.09 0.78 14.97
N ILE A 154 -7.00 1.34 13.77
CA ILE A 154 -6.52 0.63 12.58
C ILE A 154 -5.04 0.33 12.72
N ARG A 155 -4.24 1.29 13.17
CA ARG A 155 -2.82 1.06 13.50
C ARG A 155 -2.64 -0.13 14.44
N ARG A 156 -3.31 -0.12 15.60
CA ARG A 156 -3.20 -1.20 16.60
C ARG A 156 -3.58 -2.56 16.03
N MET A 157 -4.59 -2.60 15.17
CA MET A 157 -5.02 -3.83 14.51
C MET A 157 -3.93 -4.39 13.57
N TYR A 158 -3.32 -3.54 12.75
CA TYR A 158 -2.23 -3.92 11.85
C TYR A 158 -0.97 -4.35 12.64
N ASP A 159 -0.59 -3.57 13.67
CA ASP A 159 0.54 -3.88 14.55
C ASP A 159 0.35 -5.23 15.26
N ALA A 160 -0.86 -5.51 15.77
CA ALA A 160 -1.18 -6.78 16.44
C ALA A 160 -1.06 -7.99 15.50
N ALA A 161 -1.40 -7.81 14.22
CA ALA A 161 -1.26 -8.82 13.18
C ALA A 161 0.18 -8.95 12.64
N GLY A 162 1.11 -8.11 13.08
CA GLY A 162 2.49 -8.11 12.61
C GLY A 162 2.68 -7.49 11.23
N VAL A 163 1.77 -6.63 10.78
CA VAL A 163 1.84 -5.92 9.50
C VAL A 163 2.06 -4.44 9.76
N ARG A 164 3.15 -3.85 9.26
CA ARG A 164 3.40 -2.42 9.39
C ARG A 164 2.78 -1.63 8.26
N ILE A 165 2.10 -0.53 8.59
CA ILE A 165 1.69 0.48 7.61
C ILE A 165 2.86 1.44 7.46
N GLU A 166 3.72 1.22 6.48
CA GLU A 166 4.95 2.01 6.30
C GLU A 166 4.66 3.31 5.54
N ILE A 167 3.78 3.26 4.55
CA ILE A 167 3.37 4.39 3.72
C ILE A 167 1.85 4.45 3.64
N VAL A 168 1.29 5.67 3.64
CA VAL A 168 -0.12 5.89 3.26
C VAL A 168 -0.18 6.58 1.90
N LYS A 169 -0.85 5.97 0.94
CA LYS A 169 -1.04 6.55 -0.40
C LYS A 169 -2.36 7.33 -0.47
N PHE A 170 -2.28 8.57 -0.92
CA PHE A 170 -3.43 9.43 -1.17
C PHE A 170 -3.65 9.58 -2.66
N ASP A 171 -4.75 9.02 -3.15
CA ASP A 171 -5.20 9.28 -4.51
C ASP A 171 -5.72 10.74 -4.56
N GLY A 172 -5.32 11.47 -5.61
CA GLY A 172 -5.61 12.90 -5.72
C GLY A 172 -4.81 13.79 -4.76
N ILE A 173 -3.63 13.36 -4.26
CA ILE A 173 -2.79 14.16 -3.33
C ILE A 173 -2.60 15.62 -3.79
N ASN A 174 -2.55 15.85 -5.10
CA ASN A 174 -2.32 17.15 -5.72
C ASN A 174 -3.51 18.10 -5.56
N ASP A 175 -4.71 17.59 -5.28
CA ASP A 175 -5.94 18.37 -5.12
C ASP A 175 -6.16 18.83 -3.67
N PHE A 176 -5.39 18.30 -2.71
CA PHE A 176 -5.57 18.61 -1.29
C PHE A 176 -5.12 20.04 -1.00
N GLU A 177 -5.95 20.80 -0.27
CA GLU A 177 -5.67 22.20 0.09
C GLU A 177 -6.08 22.54 1.52
N GLY A 178 -5.47 23.58 2.10
CA GLY A 178 -5.79 24.08 3.44
C GLY A 178 -5.76 22.97 4.49
N GLU A 179 -6.80 22.92 5.33
CA GLU A 179 -6.91 21.96 6.44
C GLU A 179 -6.95 20.49 6.00
N GLU A 180 -7.40 20.19 4.78
CA GLU A 180 -7.41 18.81 4.27
C GLU A 180 -5.99 18.32 3.98
N LEU A 181 -5.10 19.22 3.59
CA LEU A 181 -3.68 18.90 3.45
C LEU A 181 -3.06 18.61 4.82
N ASP A 182 -3.48 19.32 5.88
CA ASP A 182 -3.07 19.00 7.25
C ASP A 182 -3.63 17.64 7.73
N TYR A 183 -4.88 17.32 7.37
CA TYR A 183 -5.48 16.01 7.65
C TYR A 183 -4.63 14.86 7.09
N MET A 184 -4.14 14.98 5.85
CA MET A 184 -3.28 13.96 5.22
C MET A 184 -2.06 13.61 6.10
N PHE A 185 -1.31 14.62 6.55
CA PHE A 185 -0.14 14.43 7.39
C PHE A 185 -0.48 13.95 8.80
N ASN A 186 -1.54 14.50 9.40
CA ASN A 186 -1.99 14.11 10.74
C ASN A 186 -2.44 12.65 10.76
N LEU A 187 -3.14 12.20 9.71
CA LEU A 187 -3.57 10.81 9.57
C LEU A 187 -2.38 9.88 9.42
N ALA A 188 -1.43 10.21 8.55
CA ALA A 188 -0.24 9.40 8.32
C ALA A 188 0.60 9.23 9.60
N LYS A 189 0.75 10.29 10.40
CA LYS A 189 1.42 10.23 11.71
C LYS A 189 0.63 9.38 12.71
N ALA A 190 -0.68 9.56 12.80
CA ALA A 190 -1.54 8.82 13.74
C ALA A 190 -1.57 7.32 13.42
N ILE A 191 -1.61 6.96 12.13
CA ILE A 191 -1.61 5.56 11.71
C ILE A 191 -0.24 4.88 11.84
N GLY A 192 0.82 5.66 12.08
CA GLY A 192 2.19 5.15 12.28
C GLY A 192 3.00 4.99 11.00
N ALA A 193 2.57 5.58 9.88
CA ALA A 193 3.36 5.61 8.66
C ALA A 193 4.58 6.53 8.80
N ARG A 194 5.62 6.27 8.01
CA ARG A 194 6.83 7.10 7.94
C ARG A 194 6.83 8.09 6.78
N ALA A 195 5.93 7.90 5.82
CA ALA A 195 5.75 8.78 4.67
C ALA A 195 4.30 8.72 4.17
N VAL A 196 3.90 9.77 3.45
CA VAL A 196 2.74 9.71 2.54
C VAL A 196 3.25 9.54 1.11
N SER A 197 2.40 9.05 0.23
CA SER A 197 2.69 8.98 -1.21
C SER A 197 1.50 9.41 -2.05
N GLY A 198 1.78 9.79 -3.28
CA GLY A 198 0.78 10.11 -4.29
C GLY A 198 1.46 10.56 -5.58
N GLU A 199 0.69 10.75 -6.64
CA GLU A 199 1.25 11.04 -7.96
C GLU A 199 1.99 12.37 -8.00
N MET A 200 3.12 12.41 -8.71
CA MET A 200 3.79 13.66 -8.97
C MET A 200 2.99 14.51 -9.96
N ALA A 201 2.73 15.77 -9.60
CA ALA A 201 2.32 16.82 -10.53
C ALA A 201 3.16 18.07 -10.28
N ILE A 202 3.87 18.54 -11.30
CA ILE A 202 4.80 19.69 -11.18
C ILE A 202 4.12 20.93 -10.58
N PRO A 203 2.89 21.33 -11.00
CA PRO A 203 2.22 22.48 -10.42
C PRO A 203 1.93 22.35 -8.91
N ALA A 204 1.83 21.12 -8.39
CA ALA A 204 1.55 20.87 -6.97
C ALA A 204 2.82 20.84 -6.10
N ILE A 205 4.02 20.73 -6.70
CA ILE A 205 5.28 20.56 -5.94
C ILE A 205 5.50 21.70 -4.92
N PRO A 206 5.35 23.00 -5.25
CA PRO A 206 5.58 24.06 -4.27
C PRO A 206 4.62 23.98 -3.08
N LYS A 207 3.36 23.64 -3.32
CA LYS A 207 2.34 23.44 -2.28
C LYS A 207 2.70 22.25 -1.37
N LEU A 208 3.05 21.13 -1.98
CA LEU A 208 3.44 19.92 -1.25
C LEU A 208 4.73 20.14 -0.45
N ALA A 209 5.72 20.85 -0.99
CA ALA A 209 6.95 21.21 -0.30
C ALA A 209 6.66 22.02 0.97
N ALA A 210 5.90 23.11 0.85
CA ALA A 210 5.56 23.97 1.98
C ALA A 210 4.81 23.20 3.08
N ALA A 211 3.89 22.31 2.70
CA ALA A 211 3.15 21.50 3.65
C ALA A 211 4.02 20.40 4.29
N ALA A 212 4.88 19.74 3.52
CA ALA A 212 5.84 18.76 4.01
C ALA A 212 6.83 19.38 5.01
N ASP A 213 7.29 20.61 4.77
CA ASP A 213 8.13 21.39 5.70
C ASP A 213 7.38 21.75 6.98
N LYS A 214 6.16 22.27 6.87
CA LYS A 214 5.27 22.56 8.02
C LYS A 214 5.11 21.33 8.91
N HIS A 215 4.88 20.17 8.29
CA HIS A 215 4.64 18.91 9.01
C HIS A 215 5.89 18.13 9.37
N ARG A 216 7.04 18.51 8.80
CA ARG A 216 8.32 17.79 8.93
C ARG A 216 8.18 16.31 8.58
N PHE A 217 7.48 16.01 7.50
CA PHE A 217 7.03 14.65 7.18
C PHE A 217 7.18 14.35 5.69
N MET A 218 7.69 13.15 5.39
CA MET A 218 8.12 12.79 4.03
C MET A 218 6.94 12.56 3.09
N VAL A 219 7.05 13.09 1.87
CA VAL A 219 6.10 12.89 0.75
C VAL A 219 6.83 12.20 -0.40
N GLY A 220 6.45 10.95 -0.69
CA GLY A 220 6.92 10.19 -1.83
C GLY A 220 6.13 10.53 -3.09
N LEU A 221 6.79 11.23 -4.02
CA LEU A 221 6.23 11.61 -5.31
C LEU A 221 6.34 10.42 -6.27
N HIS A 222 5.20 9.83 -6.63
CA HIS A 222 5.09 8.65 -7.49
C HIS A 222 5.17 9.02 -8.98
N ASN A 223 5.97 8.27 -9.74
CA ASN A 223 6.06 8.44 -11.19
C ASN A 223 5.13 7.51 -11.97
N HIS A 224 4.64 8.05 -13.07
CA HIS A 224 4.27 7.27 -14.24
C HIS A 224 5.27 7.55 -15.38
N LEU A 225 4.93 7.20 -16.62
CA LEU A 225 5.83 7.24 -17.78
C LEU A 225 6.48 8.60 -18.05
N ALA A 226 5.76 9.70 -17.81
CA ALA A 226 6.22 11.05 -18.19
C ALA A 226 7.21 11.67 -17.19
N ILE A 227 7.38 11.09 -16.01
CA ILE A 227 8.26 11.66 -14.99
C ILE A 227 9.70 11.22 -15.24
N THR A 228 10.60 12.20 -15.29
CA THR A 228 12.04 11.99 -15.50
C THR A 228 12.82 12.21 -14.20
N PRO A 229 14.05 11.65 -14.08
CA PRO A 229 14.96 11.94 -12.97
C PRO A 229 15.08 13.41 -12.60
N ALA A 230 15.22 14.29 -13.61
CA ALA A 230 15.39 15.72 -13.42
C ALA A 230 14.18 16.37 -12.70
N MET A 231 12.96 15.86 -12.91
CA MET A 231 11.77 16.37 -12.22
C MET A 231 11.79 16.06 -10.72
N TRP A 232 12.28 14.88 -10.32
CA TRP A 232 12.52 14.61 -8.90
C TRP A 232 13.65 15.45 -8.35
N GLU A 233 14.75 15.62 -9.08
CA GLU A 233 15.87 16.47 -8.64
C GLU A 233 15.43 17.92 -8.41
N ASP A 234 14.56 18.46 -9.27
CA ASP A 234 13.96 19.79 -9.09
C ASP A 234 13.04 19.82 -7.85
N ALA A 235 12.21 18.79 -7.65
CA ALA A 235 11.38 18.67 -6.45
C ALA A 235 12.25 18.59 -5.17
N PHE A 236 13.36 17.86 -5.24
CA PHE A 236 14.25 17.63 -4.12
C PHE A 236 14.92 18.89 -3.60
N ARG A 237 15.11 19.89 -4.47
CA ARG A 237 15.65 21.22 -4.12
C ARG A 237 14.63 22.09 -3.39
N GLN A 238 13.32 21.80 -3.49
CA GLN A 238 12.28 22.63 -2.86
C GLN A 238 12.05 22.29 -1.39
N SER A 239 12.24 21.03 -0.99
CA SER A 239 12.18 20.64 0.42
C SER A 239 12.90 19.31 0.66
N ARG A 240 13.56 19.19 1.82
CA ARG A 240 14.17 17.93 2.31
C ARG A 240 13.14 16.83 2.62
N TYR A 241 11.85 17.19 2.70
CA TYR A 241 10.74 16.27 2.97
C TYR A 241 9.99 15.87 1.71
N LEU A 242 10.48 16.25 0.53
CA LEU A 242 10.06 15.64 -0.74
C LEU A 242 11.01 14.47 -1.08
N GLY A 243 10.45 13.33 -1.42
CA GLY A 243 11.17 12.13 -1.80
C GLY A 243 10.55 11.48 -3.03
N ALA A 244 11.18 10.42 -3.52
CA ALA A 244 10.66 9.64 -4.63
C ALA A 244 9.90 8.40 -4.12
N ASN A 245 8.73 8.14 -4.71
CA ASN A 245 8.18 6.79 -4.79
C ASN A 245 8.49 6.29 -6.21
N VAL A 246 9.50 5.44 -6.36
CA VAL A 246 10.00 5.05 -7.68
C VAL A 246 9.27 3.79 -8.14
N ASP A 247 8.39 3.95 -9.12
CA ASP A 247 7.89 2.85 -9.92
C ASP A 247 8.93 2.45 -10.96
N ILE A 248 9.56 1.30 -10.72
CA ILE A 248 10.70 0.85 -11.51
C ILE A 248 10.28 0.40 -12.92
N GLY A 249 9.04 -0.07 -13.10
CA GLY A 249 8.53 -0.48 -14.40
C GLY A 249 8.15 0.74 -15.25
N HIS A 250 7.44 1.70 -14.65
CA HIS A 250 7.13 2.96 -15.33
C HIS A 250 8.37 3.81 -15.61
N PHE A 251 9.35 3.82 -14.71
CA PHE A 251 10.61 4.50 -14.95
C PHE A 251 11.28 3.92 -16.19
N LEU A 252 11.44 2.59 -16.26
CA LEU A 252 12.06 1.91 -17.40
C LEU A 252 11.34 2.25 -18.70
N ALA A 253 10.03 2.02 -18.77
CA ALA A 253 9.27 2.21 -20.00
C ALA A 253 9.14 3.69 -20.40
N GLY A 254 9.08 4.61 -19.43
CA GLY A 254 8.96 6.04 -19.70
C GLY A 254 10.28 6.70 -20.12
N ASN A 255 11.37 6.34 -19.46
CA ASN A 255 12.69 6.93 -19.67
C ASN A 255 13.58 6.11 -20.63
N GLN A 256 13.13 4.92 -21.03
CA GLN A 256 13.88 3.97 -21.87
C GLN A 256 15.26 3.66 -21.28
N ALA A 257 15.36 3.63 -19.96
CA ALA A 257 16.62 3.46 -19.21
C ALA A 257 16.36 2.77 -17.87
N SER A 258 17.35 2.01 -17.40
CA SER A 258 17.29 1.36 -16.08
C SER A 258 17.11 2.41 -14.97
N PRO A 259 16.22 2.18 -13.97
CA PRO A 259 16.14 3.04 -12.79
C PRO A 259 17.30 2.84 -11.82
N LEU A 260 18.15 1.82 -11.99
CA LEU A 260 19.20 1.49 -11.03
C LEU A 260 20.18 2.67 -10.77
N PRO A 261 20.71 3.38 -11.79
CA PRO A 261 21.60 4.52 -11.52
C PRO A 261 20.91 5.64 -10.73
N PHE A 262 19.63 5.90 -10.99
CA PHE A 262 18.86 6.88 -10.21
C PHE A 262 18.69 6.42 -8.75
N ILE A 263 18.42 5.13 -8.54
CA ILE A 263 18.30 4.55 -7.20
C ILE A 263 19.64 4.63 -6.45
N GLU A 264 20.75 4.29 -7.09
CA GLU A 264 22.10 4.39 -6.50
C GLU A 264 22.45 5.81 -6.10
N GLN A 265 22.11 6.79 -6.95
CA GLN A 265 22.42 8.19 -6.69
C GLN A 265 21.55 8.81 -5.59
N HIS A 266 20.26 8.43 -5.52
CA HIS A 266 19.25 9.12 -4.70
C HIS A 266 18.61 8.22 -3.62
N HIS A 267 19.29 7.14 -3.22
CA HIS A 267 18.74 6.15 -2.28
C HIS A 267 18.24 6.73 -0.95
N ASP A 268 18.81 7.85 -0.50
CA ASP A 268 18.45 8.57 0.73
C ASP A 268 17.17 9.41 0.58
N ARG A 269 16.79 9.73 -0.66
CA ARG A 269 15.55 10.43 -1.03
C ARG A 269 14.43 9.49 -1.47
N ILE A 270 14.70 8.20 -1.61
CA ILE A 270 13.67 7.21 -1.97
C ILE A 270 12.88 6.79 -0.73
N THR A 271 11.57 7.05 -0.77
CA THR A 271 10.65 6.60 0.27
C THR A 271 10.45 5.09 0.19
N HIS A 272 10.13 4.59 -1.01
CA HIS A 272 9.90 3.20 -1.35
C HIS A 272 9.88 3.04 -2.87
N LEU A 273 9.89 1.78 -3.32
CA LEU A 273 9.67 1.43 -4.71
C LEU A 273 8.28 0.85 -4.91
N HIS A 274 7.65 1.17 -6.04
CA HIS A 274 6.68 0.28 -6.65
C HIS A 274 7.42 -0.73 -7.53
N VAL A 275 7.38 -2.00 -7.13
CA VAL A 275 8.01 -3.11 -7.83
C VAL A 275 6.97 -3.79 -8.71
N LYS A 276 7.24 -3.75 -10.01
CA LYS A 276 6.55 -4.51 -11.05
C LYS A 276 7.57 -4.89 -12.12
N ASP A 277 7.24 -5.88 -12.94
CA ASP A 277 8.06 -6.22 -14.09
C ASP A 277 7.35 -5.82 -15.39
N LYS A 278 8.12 -5.20 -16.28
CA LYS A 278 7.61 -4.53 -17.47
C LYS A 278 8.59 -4.68 -18.62
N THR A 279 8.05 -4.78 -19.83
CA THR A 279 8.85 -4.62 -21.04
C THR A 279 9.11 -3.13 -21.33
N LEU A 280 10.14 -2.83 -22.13
CA LEU A 280 10.40 -1.48 -22.67
C LEU A 280 9.21 -0.91 -23.44
N GLY A 281 8.40 -1.79 -24.06
CA GLY A 281 7.15 -1.45 -24.75
C GLY A 281 5.96 -1.15 -23.84
N ASN A 282 6.20 -0.89 -22.55
CA ASN A 282 5.17 -0.57 -21.58
C ASN A 282 4.11 -1.69 -21.41
N VAL A 283 4.53 -2.96 -21.37
CA VAL A 283 3.64 -4.11 -21.08
C VAL A 283 3.99 -4.72 -19.73
N ASN A 284 3.01 -4.81 -18.81
CA ASN A 284 3.20 -5.51 -17.53
C ASN A 284 3.26 -7.01 -17.78
N VAL A 285 4.28 -7.68 -17.23
CA VAL A 285 4.52 -9.12 -17.43
C VAL A 285 4.84 -9.79 -16.09
N GLU A 286 4.82 -11.12 -16.08
CA GLU A 286 5.23 -11.88 -14.90
C GLU A 286 6.65 -11.53 -14.47
N PHE A 287 6.89 -11.52 -13.16
CA PHE A 287 8.18 -11.15 -12.59
C PHE A 287 9.29 -12.10 -13.05
N GLY A 288 10.38 -11.53 -13.56
CA GLY A 288 11.51 -12.24 -14.16
C GLY A 288 11.37 -12.50 -15.66
N LYS A 289 10.31 -11.98 -16.31
CA LYS A 289 10.07 -12.13 -17.75
C LYS A 289 10.12 -10.80 -18.51
N GLY A 290 10.21 -9.66 -17.82
CA GLY A 290 10.30 -8.35 -18.44
C GLY A 290 11.73 -7.83 -18.56
N ASP A 291 11.82 -6.57 -18.98
CA ASP A 291 13.07 -5.85 -19.17
C ASP A 291 13.45 -5.02 -17.92
N THR A 292 12.58 -5.02 -16.90
CA THR A 292 12.85 -4.29 -15.65
C THR A 292 13.89 -5.05 -14.85
N PRO A 293 15.01 -4.43 -14.44
CA PRO A 293 16.08 -5.13 -13.72
C PRO A 293 15.71 -5.31 -12.23
N VAL A 294 14.60 -6.00 -11.97
CA VAL A 294 14.00 -6.19 -10.64
C VAL A 294 14.99 -6.89 -9.71
N ARG A 295 15.67 -7.93 -10.20
CA ARG A 295 16.62 -8.70 -9.38
C ARG A 295 17.78 -7.83 -8.93
N GLU A 296 18.40 -7.14 -9.89
CA GLU A 296 19.57 -6.29 -9.69
C GLU A 296 19.25 -5.15 -8.74
N ILE A 297 18.08 -4.52 -8.88
CA ILE A 297 17.63 -3.45 -7.97
C ILE A 297 17.43 -3.99 -6.54
N LEU A 298 16.73 -5.12 -6.38
CA LEU A 298 16.49 -5.70 -5.05
C LEU A 298 17.81 -6.12 -4.38
N GLN A 299 18.74 -6.70 -5.13
CA GLN A 299 20.06 -7.07 -4.63
C GLN A 299 20.92 -5.85 -4.30
N THR A 300 20.86 -4.79 -5.10
CA THR A 300 21.58 -3.54 -4.81
C THR A 300 21.09 -2.90 -3.51
N ILE A 301 19.77 -2.85 -3.28
CA ILE A 301 19.18 -2.37 -2.02
C ILE A 301 19.64 -3.24 -0.84
N ARG A 302 19.64 -4.57 -1.01
CA ARG A 302 20.08 -5.54 0.00
C ARG A 302 21.55 -5.33 0.37
N ASP A 303 22.42 -5.29 -0.62
CA ASP A 303 23.87 -5.29 -0.45
C ASP A 303 24.36 -3.96 0.13
N ASN A 304 23.71 -2.85 -0.24
CA ASN A 304 23.96 -1.52 0.35
C ASN A 304 23.17 -1.24 1.64
N LYS A 305 22.28 -2.16 2.06
CA LYS A 305 21.45 -2.04 3.27
C LYS A 305 20.61 -0.76 3.32
N TRP A 306 20.14 -0.29 2.16
CA TRP A 306 19.32 0.92 2.11
C TRP A 306 17.95 0.67 2.75
N ASN A 307 17.45 1.65 3.49
CA ASN A 307 16.15 1.59 4.14
C ASN A 307 15.01 1.92 3.16
N ILE A 308 14.91 1.12 2.10
CA ILE A 308 13.93 1.26 1.03
C ILE A 308 13.01 0.04 1.07
N GLN A 309 11.70 0.28 1.18
CA GLN A 309 10.71 -0.78 1.03
C GLN A 309 10.51 -1.10 -0.46
N ALA A 310 10.54 -2.38 -0.79
CA ALA A 310 10.17 -2.90 -2.11
C ALA A 310 8.67 -3.26 -2.11
N THR A 311 7.81 -2.32 -2.47
CA THR A 311 6.35 -2.50 -2.47
C THR A 311 5.89 -3.10 -3.79
N ILE A 312 5.40 -4.33 -3.79
CA ILE A 312 4.82 -4.93 -5.01
C ILE A 312 3.55 -4.14 -5.39
N GLU A 313 3.45 -3.73 -6.65
CA GLU A 313 2.23 -3.17 -7.23
C GLU A 313 1.77 -4.07 -8.38
N TYR A 314 0.78 -4.93 -8.11
CA TYR A 314 0.37 -5.98 -9.03
C TYR A 314 -0.67 -5.48 -10.04
N GLU A 315 -0.26 -5.34 -11.30
CA GLU A 315 -1.06 -4.77 -12.40
C GLU A 315 -1.12 -5.64 -13.66
N ILE A 316 -0.67 -6.89 -13.57
CA ILE A 316 -0.78 -7.81 -14.70
C ILE A 316 -2.28 -8.05 -14.94
N PRO A 317 -2.81 -7.78 -16.15
CA PRO A 317 -4.19 -8.11 -16.48
C PRO A 317 -4.40 -9.61 -16.34
N LEU A 318 -5.47 -9.99 -15.66
CA LEU A 318 -5.82 -11.39 -15.42
C LEU A 318 -7.21 -11.67 -15.98
N ASP A 319 -7.43 -12.92 -16.38
CA ASP A 319 -8.78 -13.41 -16.65
C ASP A 319 -9.66 -13.21 -15.40
N PRO A 320 -10.96 -12.84 -15.54
CA PRO A 320 -11.86 -12.64 -14.41
C PRO A 320 -12.00 -13.85 -13.47
N THR A 321 -11.72 -15.05 -13.95
CA THR A 321 -11.77 -16.31 -13.18
C THR A 321 -10.44 -16.68 -12.52
N ALA A 322 -9.36 -15.95 -12.82
CA ALA A 322 -8.05 -16.23 -12.26
C ALA A 322 -7.98 -15.96 -10.76
N ASP A 323 -7.28 -16.82 -10.03
CA ASP A 323 -6.93 -16.59 -8.63
C ASP A 323 -5.82 -15.53 -8.54
N ARG A 324 -6.24 -14.27 -8.38
CA ARG A 324 -5.32 -13.14 -8.26
C ARG A 324 -4.37 -13.27 -7.07
N ASP A 325 -4.79 -13.86 -5.95
CA ASP A 325 -3.91 -14.02 -4.79
C ASP A 325 -2.83 -15.08 -5.07
N ALA A 326 -3.15 -16.13 -5.83
CA ALA A 326 -2.16 -17.09 -6.31
C ALA A 326 -1.11 -16.44 -7.23
N GLU A 327 -1.53 -15.53 -8.11
CA GLU A 327 -0.59 -14.80 -8.98
C GLU A 327 0.29 -13.81 -8.21
N ILE A 328 -0.28 -13.09 -7.22
CA ILE A 328 0.51 -12.24 -6.33
C ILE A 328 1.56 -13.07 -5.57
N ARG A 329 1.23 -14.29 -5.12
CA ARG A 329 2.22 -15.18 -4.47
C ARG A 329 3.42 -15.49 -5.36
N LYS A 330 3.26 -15.56 -6.68
CA LYS A 330 4.39 -15.75 -7.61
C LYS A 330 5.32 -14.53 -7.61
N ALA A 331 4.78 -13.32 -7.66
CA ALA A 331 5.56 -12.09 -7.56
C ALA A 331 6.30 -11.98 -6.21
N ILE A 332 5.63 -12.33 -5.11
CA ILE A 332 6.23 -12.40 -3.77
C ILE A 332 7.38 -13.42 -3.74
N ALA A 333 7.16 -14.63 -4.28
CA ALA A 333 8.17 -15.68 -4.33
C ALA A 333 9.40 -15.27 -5.15
N TYR A 334 9.19 -14.59 -6.28
CA TYR A 334 10.28 -14.06 -7.10
C TYR A 334 11.12 -13.02 -6.34
N CYS A 335 10.48 -12.05 -5.67
CA CYS A 335 11.18 -11.05 -4.86
C CYS A 335 11.98 -11.71 -3.73
N ARG A 336 11.39 -12.70 -3.05
CA ARG A 336 12.07 -13.49 -2.02
C ARG A 336 13.30 -14.22 -2.58
N GLN A 337 13.16 -14.86 -3.74
CA GLN A 337 14.26 -15.55 -4.40
C GLN A 337 15.39 -14.59 -4.76
N CYS A 338 15.09 -13.40 -5.30
CA CYS A 338 16.11 -12.41 -5.64
C CYS A 338 16.93 -11.98 -4.42
N LEU A 339 16.29 -11.87 -3.26
CA LEU A 339 16.92 -11.40 -2.02
C LEU A 339 17.70 -12.50 -1.27
N LEU A 340 17.28 -13.75 -1.39
CA LEU A 340 17.90 -14.89 -0.70
C LEU A 340 18.91 -15.67 -1.55
N SER A 341 19.02 -15.36 -2.84
CA SER A 341 20.02 -15.93 -3.75
C SER A 341 21.39 -15.30 -3.59
#